data_AF-A0AA35RMY9-F1
#
_entry.id   AF-A0AA35RMY9-F1
#
_cell.length_a   1.000
_cell.length_b   1.000
_cell.length_c   1.000
_cell.angle_alpha   90.00
_cell.angle_beta   90.00
_cell.angle_gamma   90.00
#
_symmetry.space_group_name_H-M   'P 1'
#
loop_
_entity.id
_entity.type
_entity.pdbx_description
1 polymer ?
#
loop_
_entity_poly.entity_id
_entity_poly.type
_entity_poly.pdbx_seq_one_letter_code
_entity_poly.pdbx_strand_id
1 'polypeptide(L)'
;MFPQFSCVLYVIGYLMISYAHFASTAFTFISLLQTGRFISGGSMGWSSTAFAVYIGEISSSSLRGLFGILMTGSTMVGVTLTFALSSIDGFYYYHISLVAVGIVAVFEVLMVWTPETPRSLLSRGYVKEAKKVLKWLRGSEYEEEFQEIKHLVIESRTNKKQPWRSMLKRNSLVPFLYVVVVISV
;
A
#
# COMPACT_ATOMS: atom_id res chain seq x y z
N MET A 1 10.02 -5.93 2.23
CA MET A 1 9.75 -5.65 3.66
C MET A 1 8.68 -4.59 3.89
N PHE A 2 8.64 -3.49 3.11
CA PHE A 2 7.66 -2.41 3.28
C PHE A 2 6.16 -2.83 3.30
N PRO A 3 5.69 -3.81 2.50
CA PRO A 3 4.28 -4.22 2.52
C PRO A 3 3.89 -5.08 3.72
N GLN A 4 4.84 -5.86 4.26
CA GLN A 4 4.56 -6.81 5.37
C GLN A 4 4.24 -6.05 6.66
N PHE A 5 4.94 -4.95 6.93
CA PHE A 5 4.68 -4.14 8.11
C PHE A 5 3.26 -3.54 8.11
N SER A 6 2.75 -3.14 6.94
CA SER A 6 1.40 -2.58 6.86
C SER A 6 0.31 -3.65 6.99
N CYS A 7 0.55 -4.88 6.51
CA CYS A 7 -0.34 -6.02 6.74
C CYS A 7 -0.51 -6.32 8.24
N VAL A 8 0.58 -6.34 9.01
CA VAL A 8 0.54 -6.57 10.47
C VAL A 8 -0.30 -5.49 11.18
N LEU A 9 -0.09 -4.22 10.85
CA LEU A 9 -0.89 -3.13 11.41
C LEU A 9 -2.38 -3.24 11.06
N TYR A 10 -2.68 -3.67 9.84
CA TYR A 10 -4.06 -3.89 9.40
C TYR A 10 -4.73 -5.01 10.21
N VAL A 11 -4.05 -6.14 10.36
CA VAL A 11 -4.54 -7.29 11.16
C VAL A 11 -4.80 -6.87 12.60
N ILE A 12 -3.87 -6.14 13.24
CA ILE A 12 -4.04 -5.63 14.60
C ILE A 12 -5.29 -4.73 14.69
N GLY A 13 -5.45 -3.79 13.77
CA GLY A 13 -6.59 -2.87 13.77
C GLY A 13 -7.95 -3.58 13.64
N TYR A 14 -8.06 -4.56 12.73
CA TYR A 14 -9.30 -5.32 12.55
C TYR A 14 -9.57 -6.33 13.67
N LEU A 15 -8.53 -6.91 14.29
CA LEU A 15 -8.69 -7.71 15.50
C LEU A 15 -9.20 -6.88 16.68
N MET A 16 -8.72 -5.64 16.85
CA MET A 16 -9.25 -4.72 17.87
C MET A 16 -10.73 -4.40 17.63
N ILE A 17 -11.12 -4.16 16.36
CA ILE A 17 -12.52 -3.92 15.99
C ILE A 17 -13.39 -5.16 16.28
N SER A 18 -12.90 -6.36 15.96
CA SER A 18 -13.61 -7.60 16.26
C SER A 18 -13.73 -7.83 17.77
N TYR A 19 -12.66 -7.58 18.52
CA TYR A 19 -12.63 -7.75 19.98
C TYR A 19 -13.52 -6.74 20.70
N ALA A 20 -13.74 -5.56 20.13
CA ALA A 20 -14.65 -4.56 20.67
C ALA A 20 -16.05 -5.13 20.93
N HIS A 21 -16.52 -6.09 20.12
CA HIS A 21 -17.82 -6.74 20.31
C HIS A 21 -17.98 -7.42 21.68
N PHE A 22 -16.90 -7.98 22.22
CA PHE A 22 -16.90 -8.69 23.50
C PHE A 22 -16.65 -7.78 24.71
N ALA A 23 -16.52 -6.46 24.49
CA ALA A 23 -16.24 -5.53 25.57
C ALA A 23 -17.45 -5.33 26.50
N SER A 24 -17.24 -5.51 27.81
CA SER A 24 -18.29 -5.44 28.83
C SER A 24 -18.79 -4.01 29.13
N THR A 25 -18.00 -2.98 28.79
CA THR A 25 -18.28 -1.58 29.13
C THR A 25 -18.33 -0.72 27.87
N ALA A 26 -19.31 0.18 27.79
CA ALA A 26 -19.49 1.10 26.65
C ALA A 26 -18.24 1.96 26.35
N PHE A 27 -17.52 2.39 27.39
CA PHE A 27 -16.27 3.14 27.23
C PHE A 27 -15.17 2.31 26.53
N THR A 28 -15.02 1.04 26.91
CA THR A 28 -14.05 0.11 26.32
C THR A 28 -14.43 -0.24 24.88
N PHE A 29 -15.72 -0.41 24.60
CA PHE A 29 -16.24 -0.61 23.24
C PHE A 29 -15.86 0.56 22.31
N ILE A 30 -16.18 1.80 22.71
CA ILE A 30 -15.92 2.99 21.88
C ILE A 30 -14.42 3.18 21.68
N SER A 31 -13.61 3.07 22.73
CA SER A 31 -12.16 3.26 22.63
C SER A 31 -11.50 2.23 21.71
N LEU A 32 -11.80 0.93 21.88
CA LEU A 32 -11.28 -0.13 20.99
C LEU A 32 -11.67 0.09 19.53
N LEU A 33 -12.93 0.48 19.28
CA LEU A 33 -13.43 0.72 17.93
C LEU A 33 -12.71 1.91 17.28
N GLN A 34 -12.57 3.03 18.00
CA GLN A 34 -11.91 4.24 17.47
C GLN A 34 -10.43 4.00 17.23
N THR A 35 -9.72 3.39 18.19
CA THR A 35 -8.29 3.06 18.04
C THR A 35 -8.08 2.06 16.91
N GLY A 36 -8.91 1.02 16.82
CA GLY A 36 -8.85 0.03 15.75
C GLY A 36 -9.04 0.65 14.37
N ARG A 37 -10.02 1.57 14.20
CA ARG A 37 -10.24 2.31 12.95
C ARG A 37 -9.10 3.25 12.59
N PHE A 38 -8.50 3.90 13.58
CA PHE A 38 -7.35 4.77 13.36
C PHE A 38 -6.15 3.98 12.84
N ILE A 39 -5.84 2.85 13.48
CA ILE A 39 -4.73 1.97 13.08
C ILE A 39 -5.00 1.35 11.71
N SER A 40 -6.19 0.79 11.49
CA SER A 40 -6.52 0.16 10.20
C SER A 40 -6.55 1.17 9.06
N GLY A 41 -7.10 2.37 9.29
CA GLY A 41 -7.06 3.47 8.31
C GLY A 41 -5.62 3.92 7.98
N GLY A 42 -4.78 4.10 8.99
CA GLY A 42 -3.36 4.43 8.79
C GLY A 42 -2.62 3.34 8.01
N SER A 43 -2.87 2.08 8.33
CA SER A 43 -2.27 0.94 7.62
C SER A 43 -2.71 0.86 6.15
N MET A 44 -3.97 1.18 5.85
CA MET A 44 -4.51 1.21 4.49
C MET A 44 -3.85 2.32 3.67
N GLY A 45 -3.70 3.52 4.23
CA GLY A 45 -3.01 4.64 3.57
C GLY A 45 -1.51 4.38 3.32
N TRP A 46 -0.83 3.72 4.26
CA TRP A 46 0.55 3.30 4.06
C TRP A 46 0.65 2.26 2.94
N SER A 47 -0.25 1.27 2.94
CA SER A 47 -0.27 0.20 1.94
C SER A 47 -0.55 0.71 0.54
N SER A 48 -1.51 1.62 0.36
CA SER A 48 -1.83 2.19 -0.96
C SER A 48 -0.66 2.97 -1.55
N THR A 49 0.04 3.74 -0.71
CA THR A 49 1.24 4.48 -1.13
C THR A 49 2.37 3.52 -1.50
N ALA A 50 2.65 2.51 -0.67
CA ALA A 50 3.66 1.51 -0.94
C ALA A 50 3.36 0.73 -2.23
N PHE A 51 2.09 0.40 -2.47
CA PHE A 51 1.64 -0.31 -3.66
C PHE A 51 1.78 0.54 -4.93
N ALA A 52 1.40 1.82 -4.88
CA ALA A 52 1.59 2.75 -6.00
C ALA A 52 3.06 2.90 -6.39
N VAL A 53 3.97 3.00 -5.40
CA VAL A 53 5.42 3.01 -5.63
C VAL A 53 5.90 1.68 -6.22
N TYR A 54 5.47 0.56 -5.64
CA TYR A 54 5.85 -0.78 -6.09
C TYR A 54 5.46 -1.03 -7.55
N ILE A 55 4.21 -0.74 -7.93
CA ILE A 55 3.76 -0.81 -9.32
C ILE A 55 4.56 0.15 -10.18
N GLY A 56 4.73 1.40 -9.75
CA GLY A 56 5.48 2.39 -10.53
C GLY A 56 6.90 1.91 -10.88
N GLU A 57 7.56 1.21 -9.97
CA GLU A 57 8.92 0.69 -10.16
C GLU A 57 8.99 -0.59 -10.99
N ILE A 58 7.92 -1.39 -11.03
CA ILE A 58 7.92 -2.72 -11.68
C ILE A 58 7.21 -2.71 -13.03
N SER A 59 6.15 -1.92 -13.18
CA SER A 59 5.38 -1.90 -14.43
C SER A 59 6.06 -1.10 -15.53
N SER A 60 5.93 -1.60 -16.77
CA SER A 60 6.25 -0.84 -17.97
C SER A 60 5.30 0.36 -18.10
N SER A 61 5.73 1.41 -18.80
CA SER A 61 4.93 2.63 -19.01
C SER A 61 3.52 2.37 -19.56
N SER A 62 3.35 1.34 -20.38
CA SER A 62 2.06 0.93 -20.95
C SER A 62 1.11 0.25 -19.96
N LEU A 63 1.63 -0.44 -18.94
CA LEU A 63 0.80 -1.22 -18.00
C LEU A 63 0.51 -0.47 -16.69
N ARG A 64 1.24 0.63 -16.40
CA ARG A 64 1.02 1.46 -15.20
C ARG A 64 -0.43 1.88 -15.03
N GLY A 65 -1.08 2.33 -16.10
CA GLY A 65 -2.49 2.74 -16.08
C GLY A 65 -3.43 1.58 -15.76
N LEU A 66 -3.19 0.40 -16.34
CA LEU A 66 -3.99 -0.80 -16.08
C LEU A 66 -3.90 -1.23 -14.62
N PHE A 67 -2.69 -1.28 -14.05
CA PHE A 67 -2.52 -1.64 -12.64
C PHE A 67 -3.16 -0.63 -11.68
N GLY A 68 -3.18 0.66 -12.03
CA GLY A 68 -3.91 1.68 -11.29
C GLY A 68 -5.43 1.42 -11.29
N ILE A 69 -6.00 1.12 -12.46
CA ILE A 69 -7.42 0.78 -12.59
C ILE A 69 -7.75 -0.50 -11.81
N LEU A 70 -6.90 -1.53 -11.89
CA LEU A 70 -7.09 -2.78 -11.14
C LEU A 70 -7.08 -2.56 -9.63
N MET A 71 -6.25 -1.65 -9.12
CA MET A 71 -6.23 -1.29 -7.70
C MET A 71 -7.55 -0.63 -7.25
N THR A 72 -8.03 0.34 -8.01
CA THR A 72 -9.29 1.02 -7.69
C THR A 72 -10.47 0.06 -7.85
N GLY A 73 -10.46 -0.75 -8.91
CA GLY A 73 -11.48 -1.77 -9.17
C GLY A 73 -11.56 -2.81 -8.06
N SER A 74 -10.43 -3.34 -7.58
CA SER A 74 -10.41 -4.29 -6.47
C SER A 74 -10.93 -3.67 -5.17
N THR A 75 -10.64 -2.39 -4.92
CA THR A 75 -11.19 -1.64 -3.78
C THR A 75 -12.70 -1.51 -3.88
N MET A 76 -13.24 -1.16 -5.06
CA MET A 76 -14.68 -1.06 -5.27
C MET A 76 -15.37 -2.41 -5.05
N VAL A 77 -14.82 -3.49 -5.60
CA VAL A 77 -15.34 -4.85 -5.39
C VAL A 77 -15.34 -5.22 -3.91
N GLY A 78 -14.27 -4.91 -3.17
CA GLY A 78 -14.20 -5.18 -1.73
C GLY A 78 -15.25 -4.42 -0.91
N VAL A 79 -15.50 -3.16 -1.27
CA VAL A 79 -16.55 -2.34 -0.63
C VAL A 79 -17.94 -2.90 -0.95
N THR A 80 -18.21 -3.24 -2.21
CA THR A 80 -19.48 -3.87 -2.62
C THR A 80 -19.72 -5.18 -1.90
N LEU A 81 -18.70 -6.05 -1.79
CA LEU A 81 -18.79 -7.30 -1.05
C LEU A 81 -19.09 -7.05 0.44
N THR A 82 -18.45 -6.04 1.04
CA THR A 82 -18.69 -5.67 2.44
C THR A 82 -20.15 -5.27 2.67
N PHE A 83 -20.73 -4.45 1.79
CA PHE A 83 -22.15 -4.07 1.88
C PHE A 83 -23.08 -5.25 1.63
N ALA A 84 -22.77 -6.13 0.68
CA ALA A 84 -23.54 -7.34 0.41
C ALA A 84 -23.56 -8.26 1.64
N LEU A 85 -22.41 -8.49 2.27
CA LEU A 85 -22.29 -9.30 3.49
C LEU A 85 -23.01 -8.65 4.68
N SER A 86 -22.95 -7.32 4.80
CA SER A 86 -23.63 -6.58 5.87
C SER A 86 -25.16 -6.63 5.77
N SER A 87 -25.70 -6.97 4.59
CA SER A 87 -27.14 -7.08 4.35
C SER A 87 -27.70 -8.47 4.69
N ILE A 88 -26.85 -9.43 5.06
CA ILE A 88 -27.26 -10.78 5.43
C ILE A 88 -27.63 -10.81 6.91
N ASP A 89 -28.86 -11.27 7.22
CA ASP A 89 -29.31 -11.41 8.59
C ASP A 89 -28.40 -12.36 9.39
N GLY A 90 -27.98 -11.91 10.57
CA GLY A 90 -27.03 -12.62 11.43
C GLY A 90 -25.55 -12.35 11.11
N PHE A 91 -25.23 -11.57 10.07
CA PHE A 91 -23.85 -11.20 9.73
C PHE A 91 -23.48 -9.81 10.27
N TYR A 92 -22.97 -9.79 11.50
CA TYR A 92 -22.50 -8.58 12.18
C TYR A 92 -21.11 -8.10 11.72
N TYR A 93 -20.79 -6.84 12.04
CA TYR A 93 -19.52 -6.18 11.69
C TYR A 93 -18.26 -6.95 12.14
N TYR A 94 -18.32 -7.71 13.24
CA TYR A 94 -17.17 -8.47 13.73
C TYR A 94 -16.89 -9.70 12.85
N HIS A 95 -17.90 -10.33 12.25
CA HIS A 95 -17.71 -11.41 11.29
C HIS A 95 -17.00 -10.89 10.04
N ILE A 96 -17.44 -9.75 9.50
CA ILE A 96 -16.79 -9.08 8.37
C ILE A 96 -15.33 -8.75 8.71
N SER A 97 -15.08 -8.27 9.93
CA SER A 97 -13.72 -7.95 10.38
C SER A 97 -12.81 -9.19 10.45
N LEU A 98 -13.33 -10.34 10.91
CA LEU A 98 -12.59 -11.60 10.94
C LEU A 98 -12.31 -12.15 9.53
N VAL A 99 -13.28 -12.05 8.62
CA VAL A 99 -13.09 -12.43 7.21
C VAL A 99 -12.00 -11.57 6.57
N ALA A 100 -12.00 -10.26 6.82
CA ALA A 100 -10.96 -9.35 6.32
C ALA A 100 -9.57 -9.73 6.85
N VAL A 101 -9.44 -10.06 8.14
CA VAL A 101 -8.19 -10.56 8.72
C VAL A 101 -7.73 -11.85 8.04
N GLY A 102 -8.63 -12.81 7.81
CA GLY A 102 -8.32 -14.06 7.13
C GLY A 102 -7.80 -13.84 5.71
N ILE A 103 -8.46 -12.97 4.94
CA ILE A 103 -8.02 -12.61 3.58
C ILE A 103 -6.62 -12.00 3.60
N VAL A 104 -6.37 -11.03 4.49
CA VAL A 104 -5.05 -10.38 4.58
C VAL A 104 -3.96 -11.34 5.00
N ALA A 105 -4.24 -12.26 5.94
CA ALA A 105 -3.28 -13.28 6.35
C ALA A 105 -2.87 -14.20 5.18
N VAL A 106 -3.82 -14.60 4.33
CA VAL A 106 -3.51 -15.38 3.12
C VAL A 106 -2.63 -14.59 2.15
N PHE A 107 -2.95 -13.32 1.92
CA PHE A 107 -2.13 -12.45 1.07
C PHE A 107 -0.73 -12.20 1.63
N GLU A 108 -0.59 -12.11 2.96
CA GLU A 108 0.71 -11.94 3.61
C GLU A 108 1.62 -13.15 3.36
N VAL A 109 1.07 -14.37 3.44
CA VAL A 109 1.79 -15.60 3.09
C VAL A 109 2.20 -15.59 1.62
N LEU A 110 1.29 -15.22 0.72
CA LEU A 110 1.60 -15.14 -0.72
C LEU A 110 2.69 -14.11 -1.04
N MET A 111 2.72 -13.01 -0.31
CA MET A 111 3.71 -11.94 -0.49
C MET A 111 5.14 -12.34 -0.13
N VAL A 112 5.36 -13.42 0.63
CA VAL A 112 6.70 -13.93 0.95
C VAL A 112 7.45 -14.34 -0.32
N TRP A 113 6.75 -14.77 -1.36
CA TRP A 113 7.35 -15.17 -2.64
C TRP A 113 7.54 -14.03 -3.63
N THR A 114 7.05 -12.83 -3.32
CA THR A 114 7.09 -11.68 -4.23
C THR A 114 8.46 -10.99 -4.15
N PRO A 115 9.18 -10.80 -5.27
CA PRO A 115 10.47 -10.13 -5.27
C PRO A 115 10.34 -8.65 -4.89
N GLU A 116 11.34 -8.12 -4.18
CA GLU A 116 11.41 -6.68 -3.90
C GLU A 116 11.75 -5.86 -5.16
N THR A 117 11.45 -4.56 -5.14
CA THR A 117 11.70 -3.70 -6.30
C THR A 117 13.21 -3.57 -6.59
N PRO A 118 13.62 -3.53 -7.87
CA PRO A 118 15.04 -3.40 -8.26
C PRO A 118 15.72 -2.17 -7.65
N ARG A 119 14.98 -1.05 -7.55
CA ARG A 119 15.47 0.20 -6.95
C ARG A 119 15.71 0.06 -5.46
N SER A 120 14.81 -0.59 -4.73
CA SER A 120 14.97 -0.85 -3.29
C SER A 120 16.20 -1.73 -3.03
N LEU A 121 16.37 -2.81 -3.79
CA LEU A 121 17.55 -3.69 -3.72
C LEU A 121 18.85 -2.92 -3.98
N LEU A 122 18.90 -2.10 -5.03
CA LEU A 122 20.06 -1.24 -5.33
C LEU A 122 20.35 -0.24 -4.21
N SER A 123 19.32 0.39 -3.65
CA SER A 123 19.46 1.33 -2.53
C SER A 123 20.04 0.68 -1.26
N ARG A 124 19.83 -0.62 -1.08
CA ARG A 124 20.37 -1.43 0.03
C ARG A 124 21.74 -2.04 -0.28
N GLY A 125 22.24 -1.91 -1.51
CA GLY A 125 23.53 -2.43 -1.96
C GLY A 125 23.47 -3.83 -2.58
N TYR A 126 22.30 -4.42 -2.75
CA TYR A 126 22.12 -5.76 -3.34
C TYR A 126 22.10 -5.72 -4.88
N VAL A 127 23.23 -5.38 -5.48
CA VAL A 127 23.38 -5.16 -6.93
C VAL A 127 23.06 -6.41 -7.75
N LYS A 128 23.51 -7.60 -7.30
CA LYS A 128 23.30 -8.88 -8.02
C LYS A 128 21.82 -9.28 -8.05
N GLU A 129 21.13 -9.12 -6.93
CA GLU A 129 19.70 -9.43 -6.81
C GLU A 129 18.86 -8.47 -7.63
N ALA A 130 19.18 -7.17 -7.61
CA ALA A 130 18.52 -6.18 -8.45
C ALA A 130 18.63 -6.51 -9.94
N LYS A 131 19.80 -6.93 -10.43
CA LYS A 131 19.96 -7.41 -11.81
C LYS A 131 19.09 -8.63 -12.11
N LYS A 132 19.01 -9.59 -11.19
CA LYS A 132 18.18 -10.80 -11.35
C LYS A 132 16.70 -10.46 -11.46
N VAL A 133 16.18 -9.58 -10.59
CA VAL A 133 14.78 -9.13 -10.62
C VAL A 133 14.48 -8.36 -11.89
N LEU A 134 15.36 -7.44 -12.30
CA LEU A 134 15.14 -6.64 -13.51
C LEU A 134 15.20 -7.50 -14.78
N LYS A 135 16.10 -8.48 -14.85
CA LYS A 135 16.16 -9.48 -15.93
C LYS A 135 14.89 -10.33 -15.99
N TRP A 136 14.34 -10.71 -14.83
CA TRP A 136 13.06 -11.45 -14.78
C TRP A 136 11.88 -10.60 -15.28
N LEU A 137 11.91 -9.30 -15.00
CA LEU A 137 10.84 -8.37 -15.30
C LEU A 137 10.84 -7.83 -16.75
N ARG A 138 12.02 -7.65 -17.35
CA ARG A 138 12.22 -7.02 -18.67
C ARG A 138 12.85 -7.94 -19.72
N GLY A 139 13.30 -9.13 -19.33
CA GLY A 139 13.96 -10.06 -20.24
C GLY A 139 15.35 -9.58 -20.65
N SER A 140 15.62 -9.56 -21.96
CA SER A 140 16.95 -9.25 -22.53
C SER A 140 17.33 -7.77 -22.51
N GLU A 141 16.35 -6.86 -22.41
CA GLU A 141 16.57 -5.40 -22.52
C GLU A 141 16.77 -4.72 -21.15
N TYR A 142 17.21 -5.47 -20.13
CA TYR A 142 17.29 -4.94 -18.76
C TYR A 142 18.54 -4.08 -18.47
N GLU A 143 19.60 -4.18 -19.27
CA GLU A 143 20.92 -3.63 -18.90
C GLU A 143 20.96 -2.09 -18.97
N GLU A 144 20.24 -1.47 -19.91
CA GLU A 144 20.12 -0.01 -20.00
C GLU A 144 19.31 0.56 -18.82
N GLU A 145 18.11 0.00 -18.56
CA GLU A 145 17.26 0.38 -17.42
C GLU A 145 18.00 0.16 -16.08
N PHE A 146 18.84 -0.88 -16.00
CA PHE A 146 19.67 -1.11 -14.81
C PHE A 146 20.66 0.02 -14.55
N GLN A 147 21.36 0.51 -15.57
CA GLN A 147 22.32 1.60 -15.42
C GLN A 147 21.61 2.91 -15.07
N GLU A 148 20.46 3.18 -15.68
CA GLU A 148 19.64 4.35 -15.36
C GLU A 148 19.19 4.35 -13.89
N ILE A 149 18.59 3.25 -13.42
CA ILE A 149 18.17 3.13 -12.02
C ILE A 149 19.37 3.27 -11.07
N LYS A 150 20.51 2.67 -11.42
CA LYS A 150 21.74 2.77 -10.61
C LYS A 150 22.23 4.23 -10.51
N HIS A 151 22.22 4.97 -11.62
CA HIS A 151 22.58 6.39 -11.63
C HIS A 151 21.63 7.21 -10.75
N LEU A 152 20.33 7.01 -10.89
CA LEU A 152 19.30 7.68 -10.07
C LEU A 152 19.43 7.38 -8.57
N VAL A 153 19.82 6.15 -8.20
CA VAL A 153 20.06 5.77 -6.79
C VAL A 153 21.32 6.46 -6.24
N ILE A 154 22.37 6.61 -7.05
CA ILE A 154 23.59 7.33 -6.64
C ILE A 154 23.29 8.83 -6.50
N GLU A 155 22.59 9.42 -7.46
CA GLU A 155 22.20 10.83 -7.43
C GLU A 155 21.29 11.15 -6.24
N SER A 156 20.32 10.28 -5.95
CA SER A 156 19.45 10.46 -4.77
C SER A 156 20.16 10.30 -3.43
N ARG A 157 21.36 9.70 -3.39
CA ARG A 157 22.24 9.67 -2.20
C ARG A 157 23.08 10.95 -2.07
N THR A 158 23.52 11.54 -3.19
CA THR A 158 24.35 12.75 -3.18
C THR A 158 23.51 14.03 -3.06
N ASN A 159 22.28 14.01 -3.57
CA ASN A 159 21.37 15.14 -3.51
C ASN A 159 20.71 15.23 -2.13
N LYS A 160 20.72 16.42 -1.50
CA LYS A 160 20.07 16.63 -0.20
C LYS A 160 18.58 16.33 -0.35
N LYS A 161 18.05 15.44 0.50
CA LYS A 161 16.60 15.19 0.60
C LYS A 161 15.87 16.53 0.63
N GLN A 162 15.07 16.79 -0.40
CA GLN A 162 14.26 18.01 -0.47
C GLN A 162 13.34 18.01 0.76
N PRO A 163 13.38 19.05 1.62
CA PRO A 163 12.52 19.11 2.79
C PRO A 163 11.06 19.15 2.32
N TRP A 164 10.13 18.53 3.05
CA TRP A 164 8.69 18.56 2.73
C TRP A 164 8.14 19.98 2.52
N ARG A 165 8.79 20.99 3.12
CA ARG A 165 8.54 22.42 2.92
C ARG A 165 8.74 22.90 1.48
N SER A 166 9.50 22.19 0.64
CA SER A 166 9.65 22.53 -0.77
C SER A 166 8.37 22.23 -1.57
N MET A 167 7.55 21.27 -1.13
CA MET A 167 6.24 20.99 -1.70
C MET A 167 5.22 22.11 -1.40
N LEU A 168 5.47 22.90 -0.35
CA LEU A 168 4.71 24.11 0.01
C LEU A 168 5.13 25.37 -0.80
N LYS A 169 5.96 25.22 -1.84
CA LYS A 169 6.23 26.33 -2.76
C LYS A 169 5.08 26.46 -3.76
N ARG A 170 4.68 27.69 -4.09
CA ARG A 170 3.54 28.02 -4.98
C ARG A 170 3.53 27.22 -6.30
N ASN A 171 4.70 26.96 -6.90
CA ASN A 171 4.80 26.20 -8.15
C ASN A 171 4.42 24.71 -8.02
N SER A 172 4.52 24.12 -6.83
CA SER A 172 4.14 22.73 -6.56
C SER A 172 2.79 22.63 -5.86
N LEU A 173 2.44 23.64 -5.04
CA LEU A 173 1.18 23.70 -4.28
C LEU A 173 -0.05 23.88 -5.16
N VAL A 174 0.02 24.73 -6.19
CA VAL A 174 -1.11 25.01 -7.08
C VAL A 174 -1.57 23.76 -7.86
N PRO A 175 -0.68 23.02 -8.55
CA PRO A 175 -1.10 21.78 -9.23
C PRO A 175 -1.54 20.70 -8.24
N PHE A 176 -0.92 20.61 -7.06
CA PHE A 176 -1.33 19.68 -6.01
C PHE A 176 -2.75 19.98 -5.49
N LEU A 177 -3.04 21.24 -5.16
CA LEU A 177 -4.36 21.68 -4.72
C LEU A 177 -5.41 21.45 -5.81
N TYR A 178 -5.08 21.71 -7.08
CA TYR A 178 -5.99 21.44 -8.19
C TYR A 178 -6.37 19.96 -8.26
N VAL A 179 -5.40 19.05 -8.16
CA VAL A 179 -5.65 17.60 -8.14
C VAL A 179 -6.48 17.21 -6.92
N VAL A 180 -6.19 17.74 -5.74
CA VAL A 180 -6.96 17.45 -4.51
C VAL A 180 -8.41 17.92 -4.65
N VAL A 181 -8.64 19.15 -5.12
CA VAL A 181 -10.00 19.70 -5.30
C VAL A 181 -10.77 18.90 -6.34
N VAL A 182 -10.16 18.56 -7.47
CA VAL A 182 -10.82 17.78 -8.54
C VAL A 182 -11.12 16.35 -8.10
N ILE A 183 -10.30 15.73 -7.25
CA ILE A 183 -10.58 14.40 -6.69
C ILE A 183 -11.63 14.45 -5.55
N SER A 184 -11.82 15.62 -4.92
CA SER A 184 -12.74 15.80 -3.79
C SER A 184 -14.16 16.22 -4.17
N VAL A 185 -14.42 16.48 -5.46
CA VAL A 185 -15.75 16.79 -6.03
C VAL A 185 -16.25 15.59 -6.82
#